data_AF-A0A8S2TXY3-F1
#
_entry.id   AF-A0A8S2TXY3-F1
#
_cell.length_a   1.000
_cell.length_b   1.000
_cell.length_c   1.000
_cell.angle_alpha   90.00
_cell.angle_beta   90.00
_cell.angle_gamma   90.00
#
_symmetry.space_group_name_H-M   'P 1'
#
loop_
_entity.id
_entity.type
_entity.pdbx_description
1 polymer ?
#
loop_
_entity_poly.entity_id
_entity_poly.type
_entity_poly.pdbx_seq_one_letter_code
_entity_poly.pdbx_strand_id
1 'polypeptide(L)'
;HRKKGNYNEARELYLKSLKQAESLYGPNHPSIADIMNNLGILYKKEGKYVEALDYLKQALKFSKHYYGQQHPTIGIYLTNVGDIYRK
;
A
#
# COMPACT_ATOMS: atom_id res chain seq x y z
N HIS A 1 -14.37 16.95 -10.67
CA HIS A 1 -15.23 15.80 -10.29
C HIS A 1 -14.69 14.45 -10.78
N ARG A 2 -14.24 14.28 -12.04
CA ARG A 2 -13.71 13.01 -12.57
C ARG A 2 -12.60 12.34 -11.73
N LYS A 3 -11.58 13.09 -11.27
CA LYS A 3 -10.47 12.52 -10.46
C LYS A 3 -10.93 11.92 -9.13
N LYS A 4 -11.89 12.54 -8.43
CA LYS A 4 -12.41 12.04 -7.15
C LYS A 4 -13.26 10.77 -7.33
N GLY A 5 -14.05 10.69 -8.42
CA GLY A 5 -14.80 9.48 -8.77
C GLY A 5 -13.87 8.27 -8.96
N ASN A 6 -12.84 8.44 -9.80
CA ASN A 6 -11.86 7.39 -10.08
C ASN A 6 -11.09 6.92 -8.83
N TYR A 7 -10.90 7.76 -7.81
CA TYR A 7 -10.20 7.38 -6.58
C TYR A 7 -11.05 6.52 -5.66
N ASN A 8 -12.35 6.77 -5.56
CA ASN A 8 -13.24 5.92 -4.78
C ASN A 8 -13.34 4.53 -5.39
N GLU A 9 -13.53 4.44 -6.71
CA GLU A 9 -13.56 3.16 -7.43
C GLU A 9 -12.24 2.40 -7.26
N ALA A 10 -11.09 3.09 -7.41
CA ALA A 10 -9.79 2.47 -7.17
C ALA A 10 -9.65 1.95 -5.73
N ARG A 11 -10.13 2.70 -4.73
CA ARG A 11 -10.10 2.28 -3.32
C ARG A 11 -10.91 1.02 -3.11
N GLU A 12 -12.14 0.97 -3.64
CA GLU A 12 -13.00 -0.21 -3.53
C GLU A 12 -12.36 -1.45 -4.16
N LEU A 13 -11.74 -1.30 -5.34
CA LEU A 13 -11.04 -2.39 -6.00
C LEU A 13 -9.84 -2.88 -5.18
N TYR A 14 -9.03 -1.99 -4.61
CA TYR A 14 -7.91 -2.39 -3.75
C TYR A 14 -8.36 -3.06 -2.45
N LEU A 15 -9.40 -2.55 -1.78
CA LEU A 15 -9.95 -3.18 -0.57
C LEU A 15 -10.54 -4.56 -0.87
N LYS A 16 -11.23 -4.71 -2.02
CA LYS A 16 -11.71 -6.02 -2.49
C LYS A 16 -10.54 -6.97 -2.75
N SER A 17 -9.48 -6.50 -3.42
CA SER A 17 -8.28 -7.30 -3.68
C SER A 17 -7.59 -7.71 -2.38
N LEU A 18 -7.53 -6.83 -1.38
CA LEU A 18 -6.93 -7.12 -0.08
C LEU A 18 -7.69 -8.27 0.60
N LYS A 19 -9.01 -8.14 0.71
CA LYS A 19 -9.89 -9.17 1.29
C LYS A 19 -9.78 -10.52 0.56
N GLN A 20 -9.69 -10.49 -0.77
CA GLN A 20 -9.52 -11.72 -1.56
C GLN A 20 -8.14 -12.36 -1.34
N ALA A 21 -7.07 -11.56 -1.31
CA ALA A 21 -5.73 -12.06 -1.05
C ALA A 21 -5.62 -12.70 0.34
N GLU A 22 -6.16 -12.05 1.37
CA GLU A 22 -6.24 -12.58 2.74
C GLU A 22 -7.02 -13.89 2.80
N SER A 23 -8.14 -13.99 2.09
CA SER A 23 -8.97 -15.19 2.06
C SER A 23 -8.34 -16.36 1.31
N LEU A 24 -7.60 -16.11 0.22
CA LEU A 24 -7.04 -17.15 -0.64
C LEU A 24 -5.68 -17.64 -0.16
N TYR A 25 -4.83 -16.73 0.33
CA TYR A 25 -3.44 -17.02 0.64
C TYR A 25 -3.12 -16.87 2.13
N GLY A 26 -4.09 -16.45 2.93
CA GLY A 26 -3.89 -16.07 4.32
C GLY A 26 -3.33 -14.65 4.49
N PRO A 27 -3.37 -14.11 5.71
CA PRO A 27 -3.00 -12.72 6.00
C PRO A 27 -1.49 -12.44 5.85
N ASN A 28 -0.66 -13.47 5.65
CA ASN A 28 0.80 -13.38 5.61
C ASN A 28 1.39 -13.52 4.19
N HIS A 29 0.56 -13.49 3.14
CA HIS A 29 1.03 -13.60 1.76
C HIS A 29 1.64 -12.29 1.25
N PRO A 30 2.82 -12.30 0.59
CA PRO A 30 3.54 -11.09 0.17
C PRO A 30 2.75 -10.14 -0.73
N SER A 31 1.80 -10.64 -1.53
CA SER A 31 0.93 -9.78 -2.36
C SER A 31 0.10 -8.78 -1.55
N ILE A 32 -0.12 -9.05 -0.26
CA ILE A 32 -0.81 -8.13 0.65
C ILE A 32 -0.01 -6.82 0.80
N ALA A 33 1.32 -6.89 0.83
CA ALA A 33 2.18 -5.70 0.92
C ALA A 33 2.04 -4.81 -0.33
N ASP A 34 1.95 -5.41 -1.52
CA ASP A 34 1.76 -4.65 -2.76
C ASP A 34 0.42 -3.94 -2.80
N ILE A 35 -0.65 -4.60 -2.35
CA ILE A 35 -1.99 -4.02 -2.26
C ILE A 35 -2.01 -2.86 -1.25
N MET A 36 -1.42 -3.05 -0.07
CA MET A 36 -1.27 -2.00 0.94
C MET A 36 -0.47 -0.81 0.39
N ASN A 37 0.63 -1.05 -0.33
CA ASN A 37 1.41 0.01 -0.93
C ASN A 37 0.58 0.83 -1.94
N ASN A 38 -0.24 0.17 -2.75
CA ASN A 38 -1.11 0.83 -3.71
C ASN A 38 -2.22 1.65 -3.05
N LEU A 39 -2.81 1.15 -1.94
CA LEU A 39 -3.72 1.94 -1.11
C LEU A 39 -3.03 3.19 -0.56
N GLY A 40 -1.81 3.05 -0.04
CA GLY A 40 -1.02 4.19 0.45
C GLY A 40 -0.77 5.24 -0.63
N ILE A 41 -0.40 4.84 -1.84
CA ILE A 41 -0.23 5.74 -2.99
C ILE A 41 -1.54 6.43 -3.37
N LEU A 42 -2.67 5.72 -3.31
CA LEU A 42 -3.98 6.29 -3.58
C LEU A 42 -4.34 7.37 -2.55
N TYR A 43 -4.18 7.10 -1.26
CA TYR A 43 -4.39 8.09 -0.20
C TYR A 43 -3.45 9.30 -0.36
N LYS A 44 -2.19 9.09 -0.77
CA LYS A 44 -1.26 10.20 -1.12
C LYS A 44 -1.85 11.10 -2.22
N LYS A 45 -2.40 10.50 -3.28
CA LYS A 45 -3.03 11.23 -4.40
C LYS A 45 -4.29 11.99 -3.99
N GLU A 46 -4.91 11.60 -2.88
CA GLU A 46 -6.06 12.28 -2.28
C GLU A 46 -5.68 13.36 -1.26
N GLY A 47 -4.38 13.53 -0.97
CA GLY A 47 -3.90 14.45 0.07
C GLY A 47 -4.06 13.92 1.50
N LYS A 48 -4.41 12.64 1.66
CA LYS A 48 -4.63 11.96 2.94
C LYS A 48 -3.32 11.33 3.41
N TYR A 49 -2.38 12.17 3.84
CA TYR A 49 -1.00 11.75 4.08
C TYR A 49 -0.83 10.85 5.31
N VAL A 50 -1.68 11.00 6.33
CA VAL A 50 -1.63 10.15 7.54
C VAL A 50 -2.03 8.71 7.19
N GLU A 51 -3.15 8.53 6.50
CA GLU A 51 -3.61 7.23 6.03
C GLU A 51 -2.62 6.63 5.02
N ALA A 52 -2.08 7.46 4.12
CA ALA A 52 -1.06 7.02 3.18
C ALA A 52 0.18 6.46 3.89
N LEU A 53 0.68 7.16 4.91
CA LEU A 53 1.86 6.76 5.66
C LEU A 53 1.63 5.44 6.39
N ASP A 54 0.45 5.27 6.98
CA ASP A 54 0.11 4.05 7.72
C ASP A 54 0.16 2.82 6.81
N TYR A 55 -0.55 2.85 5.68
CA TYR A 55 -0.53 1.76 4.70
C TYR A 55 0.87 1.46 4.15
N LEU A 56 1.65 2.49 3.83
CA LEU A 56 3.02 2.31 3.30
C LEU A 56 3.97 1.70 4.35
N LYS A 57 3.83 2.08 5.62
CA LYS A 57 4.62 1.49 6.71
C LYS A 57 4.23 0.03 6.96
N GLN A 58 2.94 -0.29 6.89
CA GLN A 58 2.48 -1.67 7.00
C GLN A 58 3.04 -2.54 5.86
N ALA A 59 2.96 -2.08 4.61
CA ALA A 59 3.55 -2.76 3.45
C ALA A 59 5.07 -3.00 3.63
N LEU A 60 5.80 -1.96 4.06
CA LEU A 60 7.24 -2.05 4.31
C LEU A 60 7.58 -3.06 5.42
N LYS A 61 6.85 -3.03 6.55
CA LYS A 61 7.05 -3.95 7.67
C LYS A 61 6.82 -5.39 7.22
N PHE A 62 5.75 -5.62 6.48
CA PHE A 62 5.38 -6.93 5.97
C PHE A 62 6.41 -7.49 5.01
N SER A 63 6.83 -6.69 4.02
CA SER A 63 7.83 -7.11 3.05
C SER A 63 9.21 -7.36 3.67
N LYS A 64 9.59 -6.60 4.71
CA LYS A 64 10.81 -6.88 5.48
C LYS A 64 10.74 -8.21 6.20
N HIS A 65 9.58 -8.55 6.76
CA HIS A 65 9.37 -9.82 7.44
C HIS A 65 9.44 -11.00 6.46
N TYR A 66 8.80 -10.89 5.29
CA TYR A 66 8.70 -11.99 4.34
C TYR A 66 9.96 -12.19 3.49
N TYR A 67 10.50 -11.11 2.92
CA TYR A 67 11.62 -11.19 1.96
C TYR A 67 12.99 -10.87 2.56
N GLY A 68 13.05 -10.33 3.79
CA GLY A 68 14.28 -9.82 4.38
C GLY A 68 14.70 -8.45 3.83
N GLN A 69 15.63 -7.79 4.53
CA GLN A 69 15.92 -6.36 4.33
C GLN A 69 16.59 -5.99 2.99
N GLN A 70 17.17 -6.95 2.28
CA GLN A 70 17.91 -6.72 1.03
C GLN A 70 17.04 -6.88 -0.23
N HIS A 71 15.76 -7.24 -0.08
CA HIS A 71 14.89 -7.45 -1.23
C HIS A 71 14.63 -6.14 -2.00
N PRO A 72 14.70 -6.12 -3.34
CA PRO A 72 14.57 -4.90 -4.14
C PRO A 72 13.29 -4.10 -3.87
N THR A 73 12.17 -4.76 -3.58
CA THR A 73 10.87 -4.11 -3.29
C THR A 73 10.93 -3.20 -2.06
N ILE A 74 11.85 -3.44 -1.12
CA ILE A 74 12.03 -2.58 0.06
C ILE A 74 12.44 -1.17 -0.35
N GLY A 75 13.29 -1.02 -1.37
CA GLY A 75 13.68 0.29 -1.89
C GLY A 75 12.48 1.09 -2.37
N ILE A 76 11.58 0.44 -3.11
CA ILE A 76 10.34 1.05 -3.62
C ILE A 76 9.46 1.55 -2.47
N TYR A 77 9.23 0.72 -1.46
CA TYR A 77 8.39 1.09 -0.32
C TYR A 77 9.04 2.19 0.54
N LEU A 78 10.36 2.16 0.73
CA LEU A 78 11.10 3.22 1.41
C LEU A 78 10.98 4.56 0.67
N THR A 79 11.11 4.56 -0.66
CA THR A 79 10.89 5.75 -1.48
C THR A 79 9.48 6.30 -1.30
N ASN A 80 8.46 5.44 -1.32
CA ASN A 80 7.07 5.88 -1.13
C ASN A 80 6.83 6.46 0.26
N VAL A 81 7.39 5.86 1.32
CA VAL A 81 7.34 6.39 2.69
C VAL A 81 8.04 7.76 2.76
N GLY A 82 9.24 7.87 2.21
CA GLY A 82 10.00 9.13 2.17
C GLY A 82 9.26 10.24 1.41
N ASP A 83 8.55 9.88 0.35
CA ASP A 83 7.70 10.78 -0.41
C ASP A 83 6.57 11.39 0.42
N ILE A 84 6.02 10.65 1.39
CA ILE A 84 5.00 11.18 2.31
C ILE A 84 5.61 12.20 3.26
N TYR A 85 6.79 11.93 3.80
CA TYR A 85 7.47 12.86 4.70
C TYR A 85 7.86 14.20 4.06
N ARG A 86 7.83 14.29 2.72
CA ARG A 86 8.05 15.53 1.95
C ARG A 86 6.78 16.37 1.73
N LYS A 87 5.62 15.93 2.22
CA LYS A 87 4.32 16.58 2.00
C LYS A 87 3.78 17.20 3.27
#